data_AF-A0A0S9KH76-F1
#
_entry.id   AF-A0A0S9KH76-F1
#
_cell.length_a   1.000
_cell.length_b   1.000
_cell.length_c   1.000
_cell.angle_alpha   90.00
_cell.angle_beta   90.00
_cell.angle_gamma   90.00
#
_symmetry.space_group_name_H-M   'P 1'
#
loop_
_entity.id
_entity.type
_entity.pdbx_description
1 polymer ?
#
loop_
_entity_poly.entity_id
_entity_poly.type
_entity_poly.pdbx_seq_one_letter_code
_entity_poly.pdbx_strand_id
1 'polypeptide(L)'
;MSTEERFFTERRQGLYYALVERNAEIGGLYRSALRELSRAIEAGEQPSHVGLICHSMREFMGGLPGIFSAEVRKRDGDADKLVQDLPTMAAKYPDMDLELDQKEIPVPREIAGQLGRIIISQREIAGRIRANQRLLLTGDAGLHSRDISTWNGLYRFFQGHTHWDRGTRSKPLPTDERLNEKIALVDDLMEPRVRPFLEGRPAVDDLLKRLNGEGAQDA
;
A
#
# COMPACT_ATOMS: atom_id res chain seq x y z
N MET A 1 31.13 -7.28 0.28
CA MET A 1 29.86 -6.60 -0.02
C MET A 1 29.21 -6.27 1.30
N SER A 2 28.84 -5.02 1.52
CA SER A 2 28.09 -4.66 2.73
C SER A 2 26.72 -5.34 2.68
N THR A 3 26.11 -5.64 3.83
CA THR A 3 24.81 -6.31 3.87
C THR A 3 23.72 -5.50 3.14
N GLU A 4 23.89 -4.18 3.06
CA GLU A 4 23.05 -3.23 2.29
C GLU A 4 23.05 -3.50 0.77
N GLU A 5 24.15 -4.01 0.21
CA GLU A 5 24.28 -4.23 -1.25
C GLU A 5 23.54 -5.50 -1.72
N ARG A 6 23.22 -6.45 -0.83
CA ARG A 6 22.65 -7.75 -1.22
C ARG A 6 21.25 -7.60 -1.84
N PHE A 7 20.44 -6.68 -1.33
CA PHE A 7 19.05 -6.52 -1.75
C PHE A 7 18.74 -5.18 -2.40
N PHE A 8 19.68 -4.21 -2.40
CA PHE A 8 19.55 -2.92 -3.07
C PHE A 8 20.26 -2.93 -4.43
N THR A 9 19.77 -3.77 -5.34
CA THR A 9 20.30 -3.88 -6.72
C THR A 9 20.12 -2.58 -7.51
N GLU A 10 20.88 -2.39 -8.60
CA GLU A 10 20.73 -1.24 -9.51
C GLU A 10 19.28 -1.06 -9.98
N ARG A 11 18.59 -2.17 -10.25
CA ARG A 11 17.17 -2.19 -10.60
C ARG A 11 16.32 -1.52 -9.50
N ARG A 12 16.47 -1.96 -8.25
CA ARG A 12 15.69 -1.44 -7.11
C ARG A 12 16.06 -0.01 -6.75
N GLN A 13 17.33 0.36 -6.96
CA GLN A 13 17.79 1.73 -6.84
C GLN A 13 17.11 2.65 -7.87
N GLY A 14 17.00 2.21 -9.13
CA GLY A 14 16.25 2.92 -10.18
C GLY A 14 14.77 3.10 -9.82
N LEU A 15 14.10 2.04 -9.37
CA LEU A 15 12.72 2.13 -8.87
C LEU A 15 12.60 3.11 -7.69
N TYR A 16 13.50 3.03 -6.71
CA TYR A 16 13.49 3.92 -5.55
C TYR A 16 13.55 5.40 -5.93
N TYR A 17 14.49 5.80 -6.80
CA TYR A 17 14.60 7.20 -7.20
C TYR A 17 13.34 7.69 -7.91
N ALA A 18 12.79 6.87 -8.81
CA ALA A 18 11.55 7.19 -9.51
C ALA A 18 10.35 7.37 -8.55
N LEU A 19 10.30 6.55 -7.49
CA LEU A 19 9.28 6.63 -6.46
C LEU A 19 9.43 7.90 -5.62
N VAL A 20 10.66 8.22 -5.18
CA VAL A 20 10.93 9.42 -4.36
C VAL A 20 10.56 10.71 -5.09
N GLU A 21 10.82 10.77 -6.38
CA GLU A 21 10.45 11.92 -7.21
C GLU A 21 8.93 12.16 -7.29
N ARG A 22 8.16 11.08 -7.22
CA ARG A 22 6.70 11.17 -7.19
C ARG A 22 6.16 11.43 -5.80
N ASN A 23 6.69 10.72 -4.81
CA ASN A 23 6.29 10.80 -3.43
C ASN A 23 7.40 10.23 -2.53
N ALA A 24 8.07 11.12 -1.81
CA ALA A 24 9.18 10.77 -0.92
C ALA A 24 8.77 9.80 0.20
N GLU A 25 7.53 9.86 0.69
CA GLU A 25 7.05 8.97 1.76
C GLU A 25 6.95 7.52 1.26
N ILE A 26 6.38 7.31 0.06
CA ILE A 26 6.23 5.98 -0.54
C ILE A 26 7.58 5.42 -0.99
N GLY A 27 8.46 6.25 -1.55
CA GLY A 27 9.86 5.87 -1.77
C GLY A 27 10.59 5.50 -0.48
N GLY A 28 10.32 6.23 0.60
CA GLY A 28 10.86 5.97 1.94
C GLY A 28 10.38 4.64 2.54
N LEU A 29 9.10 4.29 2.35
CA LEU A 29 8.54 3.00 2.77
C LEU A 29 9.20 1.83 2.03
N TYR A 30 9.35 1.95 0.71
CA TYR A 30 10.05 0.96 -0.11
C TYR A 30 11.51 0.76 0.34
N ARG A 31 12.25 1.86 0.49
CA ARG A 31 13.64 1.81 0.98
C ARG A 31 13.74 1.23 2.38
N SER A 32 12.80 1.56 3.27
CA SER A 32 12.78 1.03 4.63
C SER A 32 12.62 -0.49 4.65
N ALA A 33 11.75 -1.04 3.81
CA ALA A 33 11.58 -2.49 3.66
C ALA A 33 12.87 -3.16 3.18
N LEU A 34 13.53 -2.61 2.14
CA LEU A 34 14.77 -3.16 1.60
C LEU A 34 15.95 -3.05 2.58
N ARG A 35 16.04 -1.93 3.31
CA ARG A 35 17.06 -1.73 4.34
C ARG A 35 16.85 -2.72 5.49
N GLU A 36 15.62 -2.89 5.95
CA GLU A 36 15.33 -3.84 7.01
C GLU A 36 15.67 -5.26 6.55
N LEU A 37 15.26 -5.68 5.35
CA LEU A 37 15.64 -6.98 4.75
C LEU A 37 17.17 -7.18 4.64
N SER A 38 17.93 -6.10 4.53
CA SER A 38 19.39 -6.11 4.42
C SER A 38 20.09 -6.05 5.79
N ARG A 39 19.35 -5.91 6.89
CA ARG A 39 19.90 -5.80 8.24
C ARG A 39 20.26 -7.19 8.76
N ALA A 40 21.39 -7.29 9.46
CA ALA A 40 21.69 -8.48 10.25
C ALA A 40 20.72 -8.57 11.43
N ILE A 41 20.09 -9.73 11.61
CA ILE A 41 19.11 -9.98 12.66
C ILE A 41 19.74 -10.70 13.84
N GLU A 42 19.44 -10.21 15.05
CA GLU A 42 19.82 -10.89 16.28
C GLU A 42 18.84 -12.03 16.62
N ALA A 43 19.29 -12.97 17.45
CA ALA A 43 18.44 -14.07 17.89
C ALA A 43 17.24 -13.54 18.71
N GLY A 44 16.02 -13.87 18.30
CA GLY A 44 14.78 -13.42 18.94
C GLY A 44 14.12 -12.22 18.26
N GLU A 45 14.81 -11.51 17.36
CA GLU A 45 14.25 -10.36 16.65
C GLU A 45 13.47 -10.71 15.38
N GLN A 46 13.50 -11.98 14.94
CA GLN A 46 12.90 -12.44 13.68
C GLN A 46 11.44 -11.99 13.51
N PRO A 47 10.56 -12.08 14.52
CA PRO A 47 9.17 -11.69 14.33
C PRO A 47 9.00 -10.19 14.10
N SER A 48 9.73 -9.35 14.85
CA SER A 48 9.71 -7.90 14.70
C SER A 48 10.30 -7.47 13.36
N HIS A 49 11.40 -8.10 12.94
CA HIS A 49 12.04 -7.88 11.65
C HIS A 49 11.09 -8.15 10.48
N VAL A 50 10.47 -9.33 10.46
CA VAL A 50 9.44 -9.68 9.46
C VAL A 50 8.29 -8.69 9.50
N GLY A 51 7.82 -8.33 10.70
CA GLY A 51 6.72 -7.39 10.91
C GLY A 51 6.99 -6.03 10.28
N LEU A 52 8.19 -5.48 10.48
CA LEU A 52 8.59 -4.19 9.92
C LEU A 52 8.66 -4.21 8.39
N ILE A 53 9.28 -5.24 7.81
CA ILE A 53 9.34 -5.41 6.34
C ILE A 53 7.92 -5.49 5.76
N CYS A 54 7.08 -6.33 6.35
CA CYS A 54 5.71 -6.54 5.91
C CYS A 54 4.85 -5.29 6.08
N HIS A 55 5.02 -4.56 7.17
CA HIS A 55 4.34 -3.28 7.40
C HIS A 55 4.70 -2.27 6.32
N SER A 56 6.00 -2.04 6.10
CA SER A 56 6.49 -1.10 5.09
C SER A 56 6.01 -1.47 3.69
N MET A 57 6.06 -2.75 3.31
CA MET A 57 5.56 -3.21 2.00
C MET A 57 4.04 -3.10 1.87
N ARG A 58 3.27 -3.36 2.93
CA ARG A 58 1.81 -3.17 2.92
C ARG A 58 1.44 -1.71 2.69
N GLU A 59 2.08 -0.78 3.40
CA GLU A 59 1.82 0.65 3.25
C GLU A 59 2.30 1.16 1.89
N PHE A 60 3.47 0.70 1.42
CA PHE A 60 3.96 0.96 0.07
C PHE A 60 2.93 0.56 -0.99
N MET A 61 2.48 -0.70 -0.97
CA MET A 61 1.46 -1.19 -1.91
C MET A 61 0.12 -0.47 -1.73
N GLY A 62 -0.27 -0.11 -0.50
CA GLY A 62 -1.51 0.61 -0.24
C GLY A 62 -1.53 2.03 -0.79
N GLY A 63 -0.40 2.74 -0.71
CA GLY A 63 -0.28 4.13 -1.15
C GLY A 63 0.01 4.29 -2.65
N LEU A 64 0.65 3.29 -3.28
CA LEU A 64 1.01 3.34 -4.70
C LEU A 64 -0.14 3.69 -5.66
N PRO A 65 -1.34 3.08 -5.56
CA PRO A 65 -2.47 3.47 -6.40
C PRO A 65 -2.79 4.96 -6.29
N GLY A 66 -2.68 5.54 -5.09
CA GLY A 66 -2.94 6.97 -4.88
C GLY A 66 -1.93 7.91 -5.55
N ILE A 67 -0.73 7.45 -5.89
CA ILE A 67 0.30 8.29 -6.53
C ILE A 67 0.18 8.29 -8.05
N PHE A 68 -0.16 7.13 -8.62
CA PHE A 68 -0.23 6.93 -10.07
C PHE A 68 -1.63 7.18 -10.64
N SER A 69 -2.64 7.36 -9.78
CA SER A 69 -3.98 7.81 -10.21
C SER A 69 -3.98 9.33 -10.36
N ALA A 70 -4.30 9.84 -11.55
CA ALA A 70 -4.49 11.28 -11.77
C ALA A 70 -5.61 11.88 -10.89
N GLU A 71 -6.53 11.04 -10.39
CA GLU A 71 -7.55 11.43 -9.41
C GLU A 71 -7.15 11.02 -7.98
N VAL A 72 -6.26 11.79 -7.37
CA VAL A 72 -6.07 11.74 -5.90
C VAL A 72 -7.24 12.44 -5.23
N ARG A 73 -8.43 11.83 -5.24
CA ARG A 73 -9.51 12.31 -4.38
C ARG A 73 -9.17 11.87 -2.96
N LYS A 74 -8.97 12.86 -2.08
CA LYS A 74 -8.65 12.67 -0.66
C LYS A 74 -9.48 11.52 -0.08
N ARG A 75 -8.84 10.71 0.77
CA ARG A 75 -9.57 9.86 1.73
C ARG A 75 -10.49 10.81 2.50
N ASP A 76 -11.78 10.77 2.23
CA ASP A 76 -12.72 11.51 3.06
C ASP A 76 -12.63 10.88 4.45
N GLY A 77 -12.13 11.66 5.41
CA GLY A 77 -11.91 11.24 6.80
C GLY A 77 -13.20 10.96 7.57
N ASP A 78 -14.32 10.77 6.87
CA ASP A 78 -15.61 10.45 7.45
C ASP A 78 -15.68 9.00 7.91
N ALA A 79 -15.12 8.04 7.17
CA ALA A 79 -15.27 6.62 7.51
C ALA A 79 -14.66 6.25 8.88
N ASP A 80 -13.45 6.73 9.17
CA ASP A 80 -12.76 6.45 10.42
C ASP A 80 -13.42 7.18 11.60
N LYS A 81 -13.91 8.41 11.38
CA LYS A 81 -14.71 9.14 12.38
C LYS A 81 -16.02 8.42 12.68
N LEU A 82 -16.71 7.94 11.65
CA LEU A 82 -17.97 7.20 11.81
C LEU A 82 -17.78 5.93 12.66
N VAL A 83 -16.63 5.26 12.52
CA VAL A 83 -16.25 4.10 13.34
C VAL A 83 -15.86 4.50 14.76
N GLN A 84 -15.10 5.59 14.94
CA GLN A 84 -14.72 6.10 16.27
C GLN A 84 -15.91 6.55 17.11
N ASP A 85 -17.00 6.97 16.48
CA ASP A 85 -18.23 7.39 17.17
C ASP A 85 -19.08 6.20 17.67
N LEU A 86 -18.89 4.99 17.14
CA LEU A 86 -19.71 3.82 17.48
C LEU A 86 -19.71 3.46 18.97
N PRO A 87 -18.57 3.44 19.70
CA PRO A 87 -18.56 3.13 21.13
C PRO A 87 -19.37 4.15 21.95
N THR A 88 -19.25 5.43 21.62
CA THR A 88 -19.99 6.51 22.28
C THR A 88 -21.50 6.41 22.01
N MET A 89 -21.88 5.99 20.80
CA MET A 89 -23.28 5.71 20.47
C MET A 89 -23.81 4.47 21.19
N ALA A 90 -23.04 3.39 21.22
CA ALA A 90 -23.40 2.15 21.90
C ALA A 90 -23.57 2.35 23.41
N ALA A 91 -22.76 3.21 24.03
CA ALA A 91 -22.89 3.56 25.45
C ALA A 91 -24.25 4.17 25.83
N LYS A 92 -25.00 4.75 24.88
CA LYS A 92 -26.36 5.25 25.10
C LYS A 92 -27.42 4.15 25.17
N TYR A 93 -27.05 2.93 24.76
CA TYR A 93 -27.92 1.76 24.70
C TYR A 93 -27.23 0.55 25.35
N PRO A 94 -27.00 0.57 26.67
CA PRO A 94 -26.22 -0.46 27.37
C PRO A 94 -26.85 -1.85 27.33
N ASP A 95 -28.17 -1.93 27.11
CA ASP A 95 -28.90 -3.20 27.00
C ASP A 95 -28.87 -3.79 25.57
N MET A 96 -28.23 -3.11 24.61
CA MET A 96 -28.08 -3.60 23.25
C MET A 96 -26.99 -4.67 23.20
N ASP A 97 -27.41 -5.92 23.00
CA ASP A 97 -26.52 -7.06 22.82
C ASP A 97 -26.57 -7.59 21.38
N LEU A 98 -25.47 -7.43 20.65
CA LEU A 98 -25.32 -7.89 19.26
C LEU A 98 -24.80 -9.34 19.16
N GLU A 99 -24.51 -9.99 20.29
CA GLU A 99 -23.98 -11.36 20.35
C GLU A 99 -25.07 -12.39 20.65
N LEU A 100 -26.32 -11.96 20.83
CA LEU A 100 -27.45 -12.86 21.03
C LEU A 100 -27.60 -13.83 19.86
N ASP A 101 -27.64 -15.13 20.16
CA ASP A 101 -27.87 -16.20 19.18
C ASP A 101 -29.36 -16.26 18.77
N GLN A 102 -29.79 -15.24 18.03
CA GLN A 102 -31.14 -15.10 17.53
C GLN A 102 -31.13 -14.62 16.09
N LYS A 103 -32.15 -15.00 15.33
CA LYS A 103 -32.25 -14.68 13.89
C LYS A 103 -32.33 -13.18 13.62
N GLU A 104 -32.91 -12.41 14.55
CA GLU A 104 -33.11 -10.97 14.43
C GLU A 104 -32.71 -10.30 15.74
N ILE A 105 -31.74 -9.38 15.68
CA ILE A 105 -31.32 -8.57 16.83
C ILE A 105 -31.88 -7.15 16.62
N PRO A 106 -32.77 -6.66 17.50
CA PRO A 106 -33.27 -5.30 17.39
C PRO A 106 -32.16 -4.30 17.72
N VAL A 107 -31.87 -3.41 16.77
CA VAL A 107 -30.83 -2.37 16.92
C VAL A 107 -31.50 -1.00 16.90
N PRO A 108 -31.12 -0.06 17.80
CA PRO A 108 -31.58 1.32 17.75
C PRO A 108 -31.35 1.94 16.36
N ARG A 109 -32.36 2.66 15.87
CA ARG A 109 -32.35 3.26 14.52
C ARG A 109 -31.11 4.13 14.27
N GLU A 110 -30.63 4.82 15.29
CA GLU A 110 -29.42 5.66 15.20
C GLU A 110 -28.17 4.84 14.91
N ILE A 111 -27.99 3.71 15.62
CA ILE A 111 -26.86 2.78 15.42
C ILE A 111 -26.98 2.10 14.05
N ALA A 112 -28.18 1.65 13.67
CA ALA A 112 -28.42 1.07 12.35
C ALA A 112 -28.11 2.07 11.22
N GLY A 113 -28.48 3.35 11.38
CA GLY A 113 -28.16 4.41 10.43
C GLY A 113 -26.66 4.67 10.31
N GLN A 114 -25.93 4.67 11.43
CA GLN A 114 -24.48 4.83 11.46
C GLN A 114 -23.77 3.65 10.79
N LEU A 115 -24.17 2.41 11.11
CA LEU A 115 -23.66 1.20 10.45
C LEU A 115 -23.90 1.25 8.94
N GLY A 116 -25.09 1.68 8.50
CA GLY A 116 -25.40 1.89 7.08
C GLY A 116 -24.44 2.87 6.39
N ARG A 117 -24.15 4.01 7.03
CA ARG A 117 -23.18 5.00 6.52
C ARG A 117 -21.76 4.44 6.45
N ILE A 118 -21.33 3.70 7.48
CA ILE A 118 -20.03 3.02 7.49
C ILE A 118 -19.95 2.03 6.32
N ILE A 119 -20.97 1.19 6.12
CA ILE A 119 -21.00 0.20 5.03
C ILE A 119 -20.91 0.89 3.67
N ILE A 120 -21.71 1.94 3.44
CA ILE A 120 -21.70 2.68 2.16
C ILE A 120 -20.33 3.31 1.93
N SER A 121 -19.81 4.03 2.92
CA SER A 121 -18.50 4.70 2.84
C SER A 121 -17.38 3.69 2.58
N GLN A 122 -17.36 2.56 3.30
CA GLN A 122 -16.37 1.51 3.11
C GLN A 122 -16.50 0.82 1.74
N ARG A 123 -17.72 0.62 1.22
CA ARG A 123 -17.93 0.09 -0.13
C ARG A 123 -17.38 1.02 -1.20
N GLU A 124 -17.62 2.33 -1.06
CA GLU A 124 -17.08 3.32 -1.99
C GLU A 124 -15.56 3.38 -1.93
N ILE A 125 -14.97 3.42 -0.72
CA ILE A 125 -13.52 3.41 -0.53
C ILE A 125 -12.92 2.14 -1.15
N ALA A 126 -13.50 0.96 -0.88
CA ALA A 126 -13.05 -0.29 -1.46
C ALA A 126 -13.24 -0.37 -2.98
N GLY A 127 -14.26 0.30 -3.51
CA GLY A 127 -14.47 0.46 -4.96
C GLY A 127 -13.40 1.33 -5.60
N ARG A 128 -13.11 2.50 -5.01
CA ARG A 128 -12.08 3.45 -5.46
C ARG A 128 -10.69 2.82 -5.41
N ILE A 129 -10.33 2.16 -4.30
CA ILE A 129 -9.05 1.46 -4.17
C ILE A 129 -8.90 0.40 -5.26
N ARG A 130 -9.95 -0.39 -5.51
CA ARG A 130 -9.92 -1.40 -6.59
C ARG A 130 -9.80 -0.77 -7.98
N ALA A 131 -10.49 0.33 -8.24
CA ALA A 131 -10.38 1.05 -9.51
C ALA A 131 -8.96 1.59 -9.73
N ASN A 132 -8.37 2.24 -8.72
CA ASN A 132 -7.02 2.80 -8.78
C ASN A 132 -5.95 1.70 -8.89
N GLN A 133 -6.12 0.58 -8.18
CA GLN A 133 -5.26 -0.59 -8.31
C GLN A 133 -5.33 -1.18 -9.72
N ARG A 134 -6.54 -1.28 -10.31
CA ARG A 134 -6.70 -1.73 -11.70
C ARG A 134 -6.01 -0.78 -12.66
N LEU A 135 -6.23 0.52 -12.52
CA LEU A 135 -5.59 1.54 -13.35
C LEU A 135 -4.06 1.44 -13.28
N LEU A 136 -3.51 1.33 -12.06
CA LEU A 136 -2.08 1.14 -11.84
C LEU A 136 -1.55 -0.12 -12.54
N LEU A 137 -2.24 -1.26 -12.39
CA LEU A 137 -1.73 -2.55 -12.86
C LEU A 137 -1.99 -2.82 -14.34
N THR A 138 -3.03 -2.25 -14.94
CA THR A 138 -3.42 -2.52 -16.33
C THR A 138 -3.29 -1.32 -17.28
N GLY A 139 -3.16 -0.09 -16.78
CA GLY A 139 -2.94 1.11 -17.62
C GLY A 139 -4.03 1.35 -18.66
N ASP A 140 -5.29 1.15 -18.26
CA ASP A 140 -6.53 1.27 -19.08
C ASP A 140 -6.78 0.19 -20.16
N ALA A 141 -5.81 -0.67 -20.48
CA ALA A 141 -5.96 -1.72 -21.48
C ALA A 141 -6.17 -3.10 -20.85
N GLY A 142 -7.43 -3.54 -20.74
CA GLY A 142 -7.79 -4.96 -20.58
C GLY A 142 -7.49 -5.57 -19.20
N LEU A 143 -8.46 -6.33 -18.69
CA LEU A 143 -8.35 -7.06 -17.44
C LEU A 143 -7.27 -8.15 -17.49
N HIS A 144 -6.03 -7.86 -17.11
CA HIS A 144 -5.11 -8.90 -16.65
C HIS A 144 -5.52 -9.33 -15.23
N SER A 145 -6.53 -10.21 -15.16
CA SER A 145 -7.03 -10.80 -13.91
C SER A 145 -5.90 -11.42 -13.08
N ARG A 146 -4.84 -11.90 -13.75
CA ARG A 146 -3.64 -12.47 -13.13
C ARG A 146 -2.85 -11.45 -12.31
N ASP A 147 -2.60 -10.25 -12.82
CA ASP A 147 -1.77 -9.26 -12.11
C ASP A 147 -2.49 -8.69 -10.90
N ILE A 148 -3.80 -8.45 -11.03
CA ILE A 148 -4.67 -8.05 -9.91
C ILE A 148 -4.71 -9.15 -8.85
N SER A 149 -4.83 -10.42 -9.27
CA SER A 149 -4.81 -11.55 -8.33
C SER A 149 -3.45 -11.68 -7.63
N THR A 150 -2.35 -11.52 -8.36
CA THR A 150 -0.99 -11.55 -7.82
C THR A 150 -0.80 -10.42 -6.82
N TRP A 151 -1.17 -9.19 -7.18
CA TRP A 151 -1.13 -8.03 -6.31
C TRP A 151 -1.92 -8.23 -5.01
N ASN A 152 -3.17 -8.70 -5.11
CA ASN A 152 -4.00 -8.98 -3.94
C ASN A 152 -3.40 -10.10 -3.07
N GLY A 153 -2.80 -11.12 -3.68
CA GLY A 153 -2.09 -12.17 -2.98
C GLY A 153 -0.87 -11.66 -2.22
N LEU A 154 -0.08 -10.78 -2.85
CA LEU A 154 1.08 -10.12 -2.23
C LEU A 154 0.65 -9.20 -1.09
N TYR A 155 -0.38 -8.38 -1.29
CA TYR A 155 -0.91 -7.49 -0.26
C TYR A 155 -1.39 -8.29 0.98
N ARG A 156 -2.14 -9.37 0.77
CA ARG A 156 -2.59 -10.26 1.85
C ARG A 156 -1.42 -10.97 2.54
N PHE A 157 -0.40 -11.35 1.79
CA PHE A 157 0.81 -11.94 2.35
C PHE A 157 1.48 -10.97 3.33
N PHE A 158 1.78 -9.74 2.90
CA PHE A 158 2.41 -8.75 3.78
C PHE A 158 1.48 -8.36 4.94
N GLN A 159 0.19 -8.15 4.69
CA GLN A 159 -0.79 -7.87 5.74
C GLN A 159 -0.83 -8.97 6.81
N GLY A 160 -0.80 -10.24 6.39
CA GLY A 160 -0.87 -11.39 7.28
C GLY A 160 0.34 -11.55 8.21
N HIS A 161 1.44 -10.84 7.92
CA HIS A 161 2.67 -10.84 8.69
C HIS A 161 3.03 -9.46 9.26
N THR A 162 2.17 -8.44 9.10
CA THR A 162 2.41 -7.07 9.59
C THR A 162 2.29 -6.95 11.12
N HIS A 163 1.38 -7.70 11.74
CA HIS A 163 1.12 -7.67 13.17
C HIS A 163 1.51 -9.00 13.82
N TRP A 164 2.45 -8.94 14.76
CA TRP A 164 2.88 -10.11 15.54
C TRP A 164 1.93 -10.42 16.71
N ASP A 165 0.91 -9.60 16.94
CA ASP A 165 -0.07 -9.81 18.00
C ASP A 165 -1.38 -10.43 17.49
N ARG A 166 -1.96 -11.30 18.34
CA ARG A 166 -3.23 -12.02 18.19
C ARG A 166 -3.30 -13.01 17.01
N GLY A 167 -2.86 -14.24 17.28
CA GLY A 167 -3.17 -15.42 16.44
C GLY A 167 -2.15 -15.79 15.36
N THR A 168 -1.10 -14.98 15.15
CA THR A 168 -0.02 -15.25 14.17
C THR A 168 1.17 -16.03 14.75
N ARG A 169 1.26 -16.20 16.08
CA ARG A 169 2.33 -16.97 16.77
C ARG A 169 2.46 -18.42 16.31
N SER A 170 1.40 -19.01 15.76
CA SER A 170 1.40 -20.40 15.26
C SER A 170 1.79 -20.52 13.79
N LYS A 171 1.89 -19.39 13.05
CA LYS A 171 2.32 -19.41 11.64
C LYS A 171 3.84 -19.35 11.58
N PRO A 172 4.48 -20.19 10.74
CA PRO A 172 5.91 -20.07 10.51
C PRO A 172 6.21 -18.69 9.90
N LEU A 173 7.26 -18.05 10.40
CA LEU A 173 7.76 -16.81 9.83
C LEU A 173 8.34 -17.08 8.43
N PRO A 174 8.08 -16.20 7.43
CA PRO A 174 8.79 -16.26 6.16
C PRO A 174 10.28 -15.98 6.37
N THR A 175 11.12 -16.64 5.58
CA THR A 175 12.55 -16.34 5.52
C THR A 175 12.81 -15.06 4.71
N ASP A 176 14.01 -14.49 4.85
CA ASP A 176 14.44 -13.32 4.07
C ASP A 176 14.43 -13.61 2.58
N GLU A 177 14.81 -14.82 2.16
CA GLU A 177 14.69 -15.25 0.76
C GLU A 177 13.24 -15.18 0.29
N ARG A 178 12.30 -15.66 1.11
CA ARG A 178 10.87 -15.62 0.78
C ARG A 178 10.33 -14.21 0.74
N LEU A 179 10.74 -13.34 1.67
CA LEU A 179 10.38 -11.92 1.66
C LEU A 179 10.94 -11.23 0.40
N ASN A 180 12.20 -11.51 0.06
CA ASN A 180 12.84 -10.96 -1.12
C ASN A 180 12.15 -11.39 -2.42
N GLU A 181 11.76 -12.66 -2.55
CA GLU A 181 10.96 -13.16 -3.68
C GLU A 181 9.64 -12.39 -3.81
N LYS A 182 8.95 -12.14 -2.69
CA LYS A 182 7.67 -11.43 -2.68
C LYS A 182 7.84 -9.97 -3.06
N ILE A 183 8.89 -9.32 -2.58
CA ILE A 183 9.24 -7.95 -2.95
C ILE A 183 9.61 -7.88 -4.44
N ALA A 184 10.40 -8.83 -4.96
CA ALA A 184 10.75 -8.89 -6.38
C ALA A 184 9.50 -8.99 -7.28
N LEU A 185 8.49 -9.77 -6.88
CA LEU A 185 7.22 -9.81 -7.61
C LEU A 185 6.47 -8.47 -7.58
N VAL A 186 6.59 -7.69 -6.49
CA VAL A 186 6.05 -6.32 -6.47
C VAL A 186 6.84 -5.43 -7.42
N ASP A 187 8.18 -5.53 -7.42
CA ASP A 187 9.04 -4.80 -8.34
C ASP A 187 8.67 -5.09 -9.80
N ASP A 188 8.43 -6.36 -10.16
CA ASP A 188 8.03 -6.79 -11.51
C ASP A 188 6.70 -6.19 -11.96
N LEU A 189 5.73 -6.06 -11.05
CA LEU A 189 4.44 -5.43 -11.33
C LEU A 189 4.56 -3.91 -11.47
N MET A 190 5.51 -3.30 -10.78
CA MET A 190 5.70 -1.84 -10.75
C MET A 190 6.59 -1.31 -11.87
N GLU A 191 7.62 -2.05 -12.23
CA GLU A 191 8.64 -1.60 -13.16
C GLU A 191 8.08 -1.14 -14.53
N PRO A 192 7.15 -1.86 -15.18
CA PRO A 192 6.53 -1.39 -16.43
C PRO A 192 5.73 -0.09 -16.30
N ARG A 193 5.37 0.33 -15.07
CA ARG A 193 4.58 1.53 -14.78
C ARG A 193 5.45 2.72 -14.41
N VAL A 194 6.58 2.43 -13.77
CA VAL A 194 7.59 3.42 -13.39
C VAL A 194 8.51 3.75 -14.59
N ARG A 195 8.82 2.76 -15.44
CA ARG A 195 9.78 2.89 -16.54
C ARG A 195 9.37 3.91 -17.62
N PRO A 196 8.13 3.94 -18.16
CA PRO A 196 7.73 4.95 -19.15
C PRO A 196 7.80 6.38 -18.60
N PHE A 197 7.62 6.55 -17.29
CA PHE A 197 7.81 7.85 -16.64
C PHE A 197 9.28 8.26 -16.61
N LEU A 198 10.18 7.33 -16.29
CA LEU A 198 11.63 7.57 -16.31
C LEU A 198 12.14 7.87 -17.72
N GLU A 199 11.65 7.15 -18.73
CA GLU A 199 12.05 7.31 -20.13
C GLU A 199 11.47 8.58 -20.77
N GLY A 200 10.28 9.01 -20.35
CA GLY A 200 9.64 10.25 -20.85
C GLY A 200 10.18 11.53 -20.21
N ARG A 201 10.87 11.44 -19.08
CA ARG A 201 11.34 12.61 -18.32
C ARG A 201 12.42 13.42 -19.02
N PRO A 202 13.49 12.85 -19.62
CA PRO A 202 14.46 13.62 -20.39
C PRO A 202 13.79 14.46 -21.49
N ALA A 203 12.77 13.91 -22.15
CA ALA A 203 12.04 14.64 -23.19
C ALA A 203 11.22 15.83 -22.64
N VAL A 204 10.67 15.72 -21.43
CA VAL A 204 9.95 16.82 -20.76
C VAL A 204 10.92 17.86 -20.18
N ASP A 205 12.02 17.41 -19.56
CA ASP A 205 13.04 18.29 -19.00
C ASP A 205 13.77 19.07 -20.13
N ASP A 206 14.04 18.43 -21.27
CA ASP A 206 14.58 19.09 -22.46
C ASP A 206 13.58 20.09 -23.06
N LEU A 207 12.28 19.76 -23.07
CA LEU A 207 11.24 20.68 -23.50
C LEU A 207 11.16 21.90 -22.58
N LEU A 208 11.22 21.70 -21.26
CA LEU A 208 11.21 22.78 -20.27
C LEU A 208 12.46 23.65 -20.35
N LYS A 209 13.65 23.07 -20.52
CA LYS A 209 14.89 23.82 -20.76
C LYS A 209 14.82 24.68 -22.02
N ARG A 210 14.26 24.14 -23.10
CA ARG A 210 14.03 24.87 -24.35
C ARG A 210 13.03 26.02 -24.18
N LEU A 211 11.96 25.81 -23.40
CA LEU A 211 10.94 26.83 -23.14
C LEU A 211 11.43 27.92 -22.17
N ASN A 212 12.28 27.58 -21.21
CA ASN A 212 12.84 28.51 -20.22
C ASN A 212 14.09 29.26 -20.74
N GLY A 213 14.45 29.11 -22.01
CA GLY A 213 15.50 29.91 -22.65
C GLY A 213 16.93 29.54 -22.26
N GLU A 214 17.15 28.47 -21.50
CA GLU A 214 18.49 27.99 -21.13
C GLU A 214 19.27 27.34 -22.29
N GLY A 215 18.72 27.40 -23.52
CA GLY A 215 19.38 27.00 -24.76
C GLY A 215 19.61 28.15 -25.76
N ALA A 216 19.49 29.42 -25.34
CA ALA A 216 19.69 30.60 -26.20
C ALA A 216 20.91 31.44 -25.75
N GLN A 217 22.03 30.79 -25.44
CA GLN A 217 23.35 31.40 -25.45
C GLN A 217 24.24 30.51 -26.30
N ASP A 218 24.23 30.76 -27.61
CA ASP A 218 25.29 30.50 -28.59
C ASP A 218 24.64 30.47 -29.99
N ALA A 219 24.29 31.67 -30.47
CA ALA A 219 24.08 31.98 -31.88
C ALA A 219 24.60 33.40 -32.15
#